data_AF-A0AAU8ZKS3-F1
#
_entry.id   AF-A0AAU8ZKS3-F1
#
_cell.length_a   1.000
_cell.length_b   1.000
_cell.length_c   1.000
_cell.angle_alpha   90.00
_cell.angle_beta   90.00
_cell.angle_gamma   90.00
#
_symmetry.space_group_name_H-M   'P 1'
#
loop_
_entity.id
_entity.type
_entity.pdbx_description
1 polymer ?
#
loop_
_entity_poly.entity_id
_entity_poly.type
_entity_poly.pdbx_seq_one_letter_code
_entity_poly.pdbx_strand_id
1 'polypeptide(L)'
;MHNTLPIENYEEQLAEKVRSLQTMMQPFQAPDAQVFASPVSHYRMRAEFRIWHEGDDLWHIMFDQQTKQRIRIDTFPAASQLINDMMQAILPLLQQTHLLRHKLFQIDYLSTRSNKIIVSLLYHKKLDDSWTEAAKTLRAQLQSQGFDLQLIGRASKTKIMLDNDYVDEVLPVAGKEMIYRQVENSFTQPNAAVNIHMLEWALAATEGSQGDLLELYCGNGNFSLALARNFRRVLATEIAKPSVAAAQYNIDANHIDNVQIIRMSAEDFTQAMQGAREFNRLAGIDLSSYECNTIFVDPPRSGLDAETVKLVQGYERILYISCNPETLCENLETLNQTHDVVRLALFDQFPYTPHMESGVLLIRRG
;
A
#
# COMPACT_ATOMS: atom_id res chain seq x y z
N MET A 1 -6.94 -13.57 -26.20
CA MET A 1 -7.65 -12.34 -25.80
C MET A 1 -6.60 -11.27 -25.62
N HIS A 2 -6.73 -10.12 -26.28
CA HIS A 2 -5.80 -9.01 -26.07
C HIS A 2 -5.96 -8.51 -24.63
N ASN A 3 -4.84 -8.29 -23.95
CA ASN A 3 -4.80 -7.75 -22.60
C ASN A 3 -5.02 -6.22 -22.64
N THR A 4 -6.16 -5.81 -23.21
CA THR A 4 -6.56 -4.42 -23.37
C THR A 4 -7.54 -4.05 -22.28
N LEU A 5 -7.33 -2.89 -21.65
CA LEU A 5 -8.28 -2.34 -20.68
C LEU A 5 -9.50 -1.76 -21.41
N PRO A 6 -10.74 -1.99 -20.91
CA PRO A 6 -11.95 -1.41 -21.48
C PRO A 6 -12.10 0.07 -21.05
N ILE A 7 -11.16 0.91 -21.52
CA ILE A 7 -11.02 2.31 -21.08
C ILE A 7 -12.25 3.16 -21.39
N GLU A 8 -12.97 2.84 -22.46
CA GLU A 8 -14.20 3.49 -22.89
C GLU A 8 -15.34 3.37 -21.86
N ASN A 9 -15.30 2.32 -21.03
CA ASN A 9 -16.29 2.06 -20.00
C ASN A 9 -15.87 2.60 -18.62
N TYR A 10 -14.79 3.38 -18.53
CA TYR A 10 -14.24 3.83 -17.25
C TYR A 10 -15.23 4.68 -16.45
N GLU A 11 -15.79 5.71 -17.08
CA GLU A 11 -16.72 6.66 -16.44
C GLU A 11 -17.99 5.96 -15.93
N GLU A 12 -18.53 5.01 -16.70
CA GLU A 12 -19.70 4.24 -16.29
C GLU A 12 -19.41 3.36 -15.07
N GLN A 13 -18.27 2.67 -15.06
CA GLN A 13 -17.84 1.85 -13.92
C GLN A 13 -17.59 2.69 -12.66
N LEU A 14 -16.98 3.87 -12.81
CA LEU A 14 -16.79 4.78 -11.68
C LEU A 14 -18.13 5.27 -11.14
N ALA A 15 -19.06 5.65 -12.02
CA ALA A 15 -20.41 6.05 -11.61
C ALA A 15 -21.18 4.94 -10.90
N GLU A 16 -21.00 3.68 -11.30
CA GLU A 16 -21.57 2.53 -10.61
C GLU A 16 -21.00 2.36 -9.20
N LYS A 17 -19.67 2.47 -9.03
CA LYS A 17 -19.02 2.43 -7.72
C LYS A 17 -19.53 3.55 -6.80
N VAL A 18 -19.68 4.77 -7.32
CA VAL A 18 -20.22 5.91 -6.57
C VAL A 18 -21.65 5.61 -6.09
N ARG A 19 -22.52 5.14 -6.98
CA ARG A 19 -23.91 4.79 -6.64
C ARG A 19 -23.97 3.69 -5.59
N SER A 20 -23.12 2.66 -5.73
CA SER A 20 -23.01 1.55 -4.79
C SER A 20 -22.60 2.05 -3.40
N LEU A 21 -21.52 2.82 -3.30
CA LEU A 21 -21.05 3.40 -2.04
C LEU A 21 -22.10 4.31 -1.40
N GLN A 22 -22.74 5.20 -2.16
CA GLN A 22 -23.81 6.06 -1.63
C GLN A 22 -24.98 5.26 -1.07
N THR A 23 -25.37 4.17 -1.75
CA THR A 23 -26.45 3.28 -1.28
C THR A 23 -26.06 2.59 0.03
N MET A 24 -24.83 2.06 0.11
CA MET A 24 -24.29 1.42 1.33
C MET A 24 -24.22 2.39 2.51
N MET A 25 -23.92 3.68 2.24
CA MET A 25 -23.72 4.69 3.27
C MET A 25 -24.99 5.39 3.74
N GLN A 26 -26.12 5.18 3.06
CA GLN A 26 -27.41 5.78 3.38
C GLN A 26 -27.87 5.55 4.84
N PRO A 27 -27.75 4.34 5.44
CA PRO A 27 -28.16 4.11 6.83
C PRO A 27 -27.39 4.94 7.86
N PHE A 28 -26.21 5.43 7.50
CA PHE A 28 -25.32 6.20 8.38
C PHE A 28 -25.41 7.72 8.14
N GLN A 29 -26.38 8.17 7.32
CA GLN A 29 -26.59 9.59 6.98
C GLN A 29 -25.32 10.28 6.46
N ALA A 30 -24.45 9.54 5.78
CA ALA A 30 -23.22 10.10 5.24
C ALA A 30 -23.52 11.17 4.17
N PRO A 31 -22.68 12.21 4.06
CA PRO A 31 -22.79 13.18 2.97
C PRO A 31 -22.44 12.54 1.62
N ASP A 32 -22.67 13.29 0.54
CA ASP A 32 -22.21 12.88 -0.79
C ASP A 32 -20.70 12.60 -0.80
N ALA A 33 -20.33 11.51 -1.46
CA ALA A 33 -18.93 11.09 -1.57
C ALA A 33 -18.15 12.08 -2.45
N GLN A 34 -17.01 12.54 -1.94
CA GLN A 34 -15.97 13.13 -2.79
C GLN A 34 -15.34 12.03 -3.63
N VAL A 35 -15.27 12.21 -4.94
CA VAL A 35 -14.83 11.15 -5.87
C VAL A 35 -13.45 11.46 -6.41
N PHE A 36 -12.52 10.54 -6.21
CA PHE A 36 -11.14 10.64 -6.69
C PHE A 36 -10.86 9.53 -7.71
N ALA A 37 -10.85 9.92 -8.98
CA ALA A 37 -10.61 9.03 -10.10
C ALA A 37 -9.14 8.60 -10.20
N SER A 38 -8.91 7.44 -10.80
CA SER A 38 -7.59 6.97 -11.20
C SER A 38 -7.31 7.36 -12.66
N PRO A 39 -6.03 7.46 -13.06
CA PRO A 39 -5.68 7.30 -14.47
C PRO A 39 -6.29 6.01 -15.04
N VAL A 40 -6.78 6.09 -16.28
CA VAL A 40 -7.45 4.97 -16.99
C VAL A 40 -6.50 3.83 -17.38
N SER A 41 -5.20 4.07 -17.33
CA SER A 41 -4.15 3.07 -17.58
C SER A 41 -2.88 3.43 -16.82
N HIS A 42 -1.94 2.49 -16.75
CA HIS A 42 -0.63 2.64 -16.13
C HIS A 42 -0.65 3.13 -14.67
N TYR A 43 -1.73 2.80 -13.96
CA TYR A 43 -1.96 3.24 -12.59
C TYR A 43 -1.31 2.34 -11.55
N ARG A 44 -1.09 1.05 -11.88
CA ARG A 44 -0.65 0.04 -10.91
C ARG A 44 0.87 -0.02 -10.82
N MET A 45 1.39 0.32 -9.65
CA MET A 45 2.82 0.42 -9.37
C MET A 45 3.47 -0.92 -8.99
N ARG A 46 2.68 -1.98 -8.80
CA ARG A 46 3.17 -3.34 -8.52
C ARG A 46 2.41 -4.41 -9.30
N ALA A 47 3.11 -5.38 -9.84
CA ALA A 47 2.51 -6.48 -10.58
C ALA A 47 3.30 -7.78 -10.40
N GLU A 48 2.60 -8.90 -10.34
CA GLU A 48 3.17 -10.22 -10.09
C GLU A 48 2.70 -11.14 -11.22
N PHE A 49 3.63 -11.83 -11.87
CA PHE A 49 3.34 -12.67 -13.02
C PHE A 49 3.98 -14.04 -12.87
N ARG A 50 3.23 -15.10 -13.17
CA ARG A 50 3.84 -16.42 -13.33
C ARG A 50 4.64 -16.44 -14.63
N ILE A 51 5.69 -17.25 -14.65
CA ILE A 51 6.50 -17.50 -15.85
C ILE A 51 6.15 -18.87 -16.40
N TRP A 52 5.73 -18.89 -17.66
CA TRP A 52 5.56 -20.10 -18.43
C TRP A 52 6.83 -20.40 -19.23
N HIS A 53 7.12 -21.69 -19.43
CA HIS A 53 8.28 -22.15 -20.20
C HIS A 53 7.79 -23.06 -21.33
N GLU A 54 8.31 -22.83 -22.53
CA GLU A 54 8.15 -23.74 -23.67
C GLU A 54 9.53 -23.98 -24.31
N GLY A 55 10.15 -25.11 -23.94
CA GLY A 55 11.55 -25.36 -24.30
C GLY A 55 12.49 -24.31 -23.70
N ASP A 56 13.16 -23.57 -24.58
CA ASP A 56 14.06 -22.48 -24.22
C ASP A 56 13.37 -21.11 -24.14
N ASP A 57 12.10 -21.02 -24.56
CA ASP A 57 11.31 -19.79 -24.52
C ASP A 57 10.59 -19.62 -23.19
N LEU A 58 10.34 -18.36 -22.80
CA LEU A 58 9.61 -18.02 -21.59
C LEU A 58 8.82 -16.72 -21.74
N TRP A 59 7.66 -16.65 -21.09
CA TRP A 59 6.82 -15.45 -21.09
C TRP A 59 6.01 -15.33 -19.80
N HIS A 60 5.56 -14.11 -19.50
CA HIS A 60 4.65 -13.86 -18.39
C HIS A 60 3.26 -14.42 -18.69
N ILE A 61 2.63 -14.99 -17.67
CA ILE A 61 1.24 -15.41 -17.72
C ILE A 61 0.48 -14.92 -16.49
N MET A 62 -0.82 -14.72 -16.68
CA MET A 62 -1.83 -14.62 -15.62
C MET A 62 -2.87 -15.72 -15.81
N PHE A 63 -3.75 -15.89 -14.83
CA PHE A 63 -4.85 -16.84 -14.91
C PHE A 63 -6.17 -16.10 -15.03
N ASP A 64 -7.02 -16.56 -15.95
CA ASP A 64 -8.41 -16.17 -15.97
C ASP A 64 -9.09 -16.55 -14.64
N GLN A 65 -9.82 -15.63 -14.03
CA GLN A 65 -10.35 -15.86 -12.68
C GLN A 65 -11.42 -16.96 -12.66
N GLN A 66 -12.21 -17.11 -13.73
CA GLN A 66 -13.34 -18.04 -13.80
C GLN A 66 -12.89 -19.42 -14.29
N THR A 67 -12.20 -19.46 -15.43
CA THR A 67 -11.81 -20.69 -16.13
C THR A 67 -10.47 -21.25 -15.67
N LYS A 68 -9.67 -20.46 -14.94
CA LYS A 68 -8.28 -20.79 -14.55
C LYS A 68 -7.34 -21.03 -15.74
N GLN A 69 -7.76 -20.67 -16.95
CA GLN A 69 -6.91 -20.77 -18.13
C GLN A 69 -5.75 -19.79 -18.07
N ARG A 70 -4.62 -20.18 -18.69
CA ARG A 70 -3.41 -19.36 -18.75
C ARG A 70 -3.55 -18.34 -19.86
N ILE A 71 -3.30 -17.09 -19.55
CA ILE A 71 -3.29 -15.98 -20.50
C ILE A 71 -1.86 -15.50 -20.60
N ARG A 72 -1.27 -15.56 -21.80
CA ARG A 72 0.03 -14.94 -22.09
C ARG A 72 -0.10 -13.41 -22.01
N ILE A 73 0.83 -12.80 -21.29
CA ILE A 73 0.88 -11.36 -21.04
C ILE A 73 2.19 -10.82 -21.60
N ASP A 74 2.15 -10.25 -22.80
CA ASP A 74 3.33 -9.56 -23.35
C ASP A 74 3.41 -8.11 -22.84
N THR A 75 2.26 -7.45 -22.69
CA THR A 75 2.13 -6.12 -22.07
C THR A 75 1.02 -6.15 -21.04
N PHE A 76 1.10 -5.30 -20.03
CA PHE A 76 0.09 -5.17 -18.97
C PHE A 76 -0.29 -3.69 -18.76
N PRO A 77 -1.27 -3.16 -19.53
CA PRO A 77 -1.60 -1.73 -19.54
C PRO A 77 -2.11 -1.17 -18.21
N ALA A 78 -2.51 -2.02 -17.26
CA ALA A 78 -2.82 -1.56 -15.90
C ALA A 78 -1.55 -1.24 -15.09
N ALA A 79 -0.44 -1.95 -15.32
CA ALA A 79 0.82 -1.65 -14.64
C ALA A 79 1.50 -0.42 -15.25
N SER A 80 2.30 0.25 -14.43
CA SER A 80 3.08 1.41 -14.82
C SER A 80 3.89 1.17 -16.10
N GLN A 81 4.21 2.25 -16.80
CA GLN A 81 5.05 2.18 -18.00
C GLN A 81 6.40 1.51 -17.68
N LEU A 82 7.01 1.86 -16.56
CA LEU A 82 8.28 1.28 -16.10
C LEU A 82 8.21 -0.24 -15.94
N ILE A 83 7.09 -0.78 -15.44
CA ILE A 83 6.89 -2.25 -15.37
C ILE A 83 6.81 -2.85 -16.77
N ASN A 84 6.06 -2.25 -17.69
CA ASN A 84 5.94 -2.75 -19.06
C ASN A 84 7.29 -2.75 -19.78
N ASP A 85 8.07 -1.66 -19.64
CA ASP A 85 9.41 -1.55 -20.23
C ASP A 85 10.35 -2.61 -19.65
N MET A 86 10.32 -2.82 -18.32
CA MET A 86 11.11 -3.85 -17.66
C MET A 86 10.71 -5.26 -18.10
N MET A 87 9.41 -5.55 -18.25
CA MET A 87 8.92 -6.85 -18.74
C MET A 87 9.51 -7.19 -20.11
N GLN A 88 9.58 -6.21 -21.01
CA GLN A 88 10.15 -6.36 -22.35
C GLN A 88 11.67 -6.50 -22.32
N ALA A 89 12.36 -5.74 -21.45
CA ALA A 89 13.81 -5.75 -21.36
C ALA A 89 14.38 -7.02 -20.71
N ILE A 90 13.71 -7.56 -19.68
CA ILE A 90 14.27 -8.64 -18.86
C ILE A 90 14.15 -10.03 -19.50
N LEU A 91 13.06 -10.32 -20.23
CA LEU A 91 12.81 -11.65 -20.77
C LEU A 91 13.90 -12.12 -21.75
N PRO A 92 14.35 -11.33 -22.74
CA PRO A 92 15.42 -11.74 -23.66
C PRO A 92 16.73 -12.05 -22.94
N LEU A 93 17.07 -11.30 -21.90
CA LEU A 93 18.30 -11.50 -21.12
C LEU A 93 18.22 -12.77 -20.26
N LEU A 94 17.05 -13.04 -19.66
CA LEU A 94 16.79 -14.29 -18.95
C LEU A 94 16.85 -15.48 -19.90
N GLN A 95 16.29 -15.36 -21.11
CA GLN A 95 16.27 -16.42 -22.12
C GLN A 95 17.68 -16.88 -22.51
N GLN A 96 18.63 -15.95 -22.62
CA GLN A 96 20.03 -16.23 -22.97
C GLN A 96 20.81 -16.93 -21.85
N THR A 97 20.31 -16.87 -20.61
CA THR A 97 21.04 -17.35 -19.43
C THR A 97 20.30 -18.51 -18.78
N HIS A 98 20.63 -19.75 -19.15
CA HIS A 98 19.99 -20.96 -18.60
C HIS A 98 19.98 -20.96 -17.06
N LEU A 99 21.06 -20.48 -16.42
CA LEU A 99 21.14 -20.40 -14.97
C LEU A 99 20.07 -19.46 -14.35
N LEU A 100 19.68 -18.39 -15.03
CA LEU A 100 18.64 -17.48 -14.54
C LEU A 100 17.23 -17.89 -14.99
N ARG A 101 17.11 -18.59 -16.13
CA ARG A 101 15.83 -19.12 -16.64
C ARG A 101 15.37 -20.38 -15.92
N HIS A 102 16.27 -21.31 -15.66
CA HIS A 102 15.93 -22.65 -15.18
C HIS A 102 15.21 -22.58 -13.82
N LYS A 103 13.98 -23.13 -13.77
CA LYS A 103 13.08 -23.17 -12.60
C LYS A 103 12.59 -21.81 -12.09
N LEU A 104 12.77 -20.73 -12.85
CA LEU A 104 12.09 -19.46 -12.60
C LEU A 104 10.59 -19.65 -12.80
N PHE A 105 9.75 -19.37 -11.82
CA PHE A 105 8.30 -19.62 -11.94
C PHE A 105 7.45 -18.36 -11.80
N GLN A 106 8.02 -17.27 -11.29
CA GLN A 106 7.31 -16.01 -11.07
C GLN A 106 8.32 -14.85 -11.08
N ILE A 107 7.87 -13.70 -11.58
CA ILE A 107 8.56 -12.43 -11.45
C ILE A 107 7.61 -11.43 -10.80
N ASP A 108 8.08 -10.77 -9.75
CA ASP A 108 7.36 -9.69 -9.08
C ASP A 108 8.05 -8.37 -9.40
N TYR A 109 7.24 -7.35 -9.72
CA TYR A 109 7.69 -6.00 -10.04
C TYR A 109 7.09 -5.02 -9.04
N LEU A 110 7.95 -4.17 -8.46
CA LEU A 110 7.56 -3.01 -7.65
C LEU A 110 8.24 -1.76 -8.22
N SER A 111 7.47 -0.91 -8.88
CA SER A 111 7.91 0.34 -9.47
C SER A 111 7.49 1.54 -8.64
N THR A 112 8.09 2.69 -8.91
CA THR A 112 7.83 3.96 -8.22
C THR A 112 7.65 5.09 -9.23
N ARG A 113 7.01 6.19 -8.82
CA ARG A 113 6.93 7.44 -9.60
C ARG A 113 8.28 8.14 -9.70
N SER A 114 9.19 7.89 -8.76
CA SER A 114 10.59 8.31 -8.79
C SER A 114 11.46 7.51 -9.78
N ASN A 115 10.85 6.69 -10.65
CA ASN A 115 11.49 5.92 -11.71
C ASN A 115 12.49 4.84 -11.23
N LYS A 116 12.26 4.29 -10.04
CA LYS A 116 12.99 3.13 -9.49
C LYS A 116 12.14 1.88 -9.53
N ILE A 117 12.77 0.71 -9.69
CA ILE A 117 12.07 -0.57 -9.74
C ILE A 117 12.80 -1.69 -8.97
N ILE A 118 12.06 -2.51 -8.25
CA ILE A 118 12.54 -3.79 -7.72
C ILE A 118 11.99 -4.90 -8.61
N VAL A 119 12.87 -5.81 -9.01
CA VAL A 119 12.50 -7.04 -9.71
C VAL A 119 12.88 -8.24 -8.84
N SER A 120 11.88 -9.01 -8.40
CA SER A 120 12.09 -10.25 -7.66
C SER A 120 11.90 -11.46 -8.57
N LEU A 121 12.94 -12.27 -8.72
CA LEU A 121 12.96 -13.50 -9.49
C LEU A 121 12.74 -14.69 -8.54
N LEU A 122 11.63 -15.42 -8.70
CA LEU A 122 11.22 -16.50 -7.79
C LEU A 122 11.43 -17.89 -8.40
N TYR A 123 12.07 -18.78 -7.64
CA TYR A 123 12.60 -20.04 -8.14
C TYR A 123 12.13 -21.28 -7.38
N HIS A 124 11.95 -22.38 -8.12
CA HIS A 124 11.83 -23.75 -7.60
C HIS A 124 13.19 -24.49 -7.64
N LYS A 125 14.24 -23.83 -7.17
CA LYS A 125 15.59 -24.40 -7.00
C LYS A 125 16.34 -23.64 -5.90
N LYS A 126 17.46 -24.20 -5.43
CA LYS A 126 18.40 -23.46 -4.59
C LYS A 126 19.10 -22.36 -5.42
N LEU A 127 19.42 -21.26 -4.75
CA LEU A 127 20.23 -20.18 -5.31
C LEU A 127 21.59 -20.22 -4.60
N ASP A 128 22.65 -20.03 -5.38
CA ASP A 128 24.04 -20.10 -4.93
C ASP A 128 24.85 -18.91 -5.48
N ASP A 129 26.17 -18.92 -5.25
CA ASP A 129 27.05 -17.85 -5.70
C ASP A 129 27.07 -17.71 -7.23
N SER A 130 26.90 -18.81 -7.96
CA SER A 130 26.85 -18.77 -9.43
C SER A 130 25.61 -18.00 -9.91
N TRP A 131 24.45 -18.21 -9.25
CA TRP A 131 23.25 -17.43 -9.52
C TRP A 131 23.50 -15.94 -9.21
N THR A 132 24.18 -15.63 -8.11
CA THR A 132 24.48 -14.25 -7.70
C THR A 132 25.33 -13.50 -8.73
N GLU A 133 26.38 -14.14 -9.26
CA GLU A 133 27.21 -13.52 -10.30
C GLU A 133 26.47 -13.33 -11.63
N ALA A 134 25.62 -14.29 -12.02
CA ALA A 134 24.75 -14.15 -13.19
C ALA A 134 23.72 -13.02 -12.98
N ALA A 135 23.14 -12.91 -11.78
CA ALA A 135 22.18 -11.87 -11.42
C ALA A 135 22.83 -10.46 -11.42
N LYS A 136 24.08 -10.32 -10.96
CA LYS A 136 24.85 -9.07 -11.08
C LYS A 136 25.06 -8.68 -12.54
N THR A 137 25.41 -9.63 -13.39
CA THR A 137 25.56 -9.41 -14.85
C THR A 137 24.24 -8.96 -15.47
N LEU A 138 23.13 -9.65 -15.17
CA LEU A 138 21.79 -9.26 -15.62
C LEU A 138 21.44 -7.84 -15.19
N ARG A 139 21.67 -7.49 -13.90
CA ARG A 139 21.41 -6.15 -13.38
C ARG A 139 22.22 -5.10 -14.14
N ALA A 140 23.52 -5.33 -14.37
CA ALA A 140 24.37 -4.39 -15.09
C ALA A 140 23.88 -4.16 -16.54
N GLN A 141 23.41 -5.22 -17.22
CA GLN A 141 22.83 -5.12 -18.57
C GLN A 141 21.48 -4.37 -18.60
N LEU A 142 20.70 -4.42 -17.53
CA LEU A 142 19.48 -3.63 -17.40
C LEU A 142 19.81 -2.17 -17.04
N GLN A 143 20.79 -1.94 -16.17
CA GLN A 143 21.27 -0.59 -15.86
C GLN A 143 21.84 0.13 -17.09
N SER A 144 22.55 -0.59 -17.97
CA SER A 144 23.04 -0.01 -19.24
C SER A 144 21.92 0.36 -20.22
N GLN A 145 20.71 -0.18 -20.03
CA GLN A 145 19.50 0.23 -20.75
C GLN A 145 18.77 1.41 -20.08
N GLY A 146 19.28 1.93 -18.95
CA GLY A 146 18.73 3.09 -18.27
C GLY A 146 17.82 2.80 -17.08
N PHE A 147 17.68 1.54 -16.65
CA PHE A 147 16.85 1.19 -15.50
C PHE A 147 17.60 1.43 -14.17
N ASP A 148 17.01 2.21 -13.27
CA ASP A 148 17.41 2.24 -11.85
C ASP A 148 16.70 1.10 -11.11
N LEU A 149 17.36 -0.06 -11.04
CA LEU A 149 16.77 -1.27 -10.48
C LEU A 149 17.53 -1.91 -9.32
N GLN A 150 16.74 -2.53 -8.43
CA GLN A 150 17.18 -3.58 -7.53
C GLN A 150 16.73 -4.95 -8.06
N LEU A 151 17.57 -5.97 -7.88
CA LEU A 151 17.28 -7.35 -8.29
C LEU A 151 17.37 -8.27 -7.07
N ILE A 152 16.34 -9.08 -6.87
CA ILE A 152 16.21 -9.99 -5.73
C ILE A 152 15.98 -11.40 -6.24
N GLY A 153 16.72 -12.37 -5.71
CA GLY A 153 16.49 -13.80 -5.91
C GLY A 153 15.75 -14.40 -4.74
N ARG A 154 14.66 -15.11 -5.02
CA ARG A 154 13.88 -15.81 -4.00
C ARG A 154 13.75 -17.30 -4.30
N ALA A 155 13.94 -18.09 -3.27
CA ALA A 155 13.60 -19.50 -3.25
C ALA A 155 13.08 -19.89 -1.86
N SER A 156 12.72 -21.15 -1.64
CA SER A 156 12.26 -21.61 -0.33
C SER A 156 13.27 -21.28 0.76
N LYS A 157 12.88 -20.41 1.70
CA LYS A 157 13.70 -19.89 2.82
C LYS A 157 14.98 -19.14 2.38
N THR A 158 15.06 -18.71 1.13
CA THR A 158 16.21 -17.96 0.59
C THR A 158 15.76 -16.62 0.02
N LYS A 159 16.43 -15.55 0.44
CA LYS A 159 16.33 -14.20 -0.15
C LYS A 159 17.76 -13.72 -0.40
N ILE A 160 18.13 -13.52 -1.66
CA ILE A 160 19.39 -12.89 -2.06
C ILE A 160 19.03 -11.53 -2.63
N MET A 161 19.43 -10.47 -1.94
CA MET A 161 19.37 -9.09 -2.44
C MET A 161 20.78 -8.70 -2.88
N LEU A 162 20.92 -8.12 -4.08
CA LEU A 162 22.25 -7.76 -4.58
C LEU A 162 22.84 -6.57 -3.82
N ASP A 163 22.05 -5.51 -3.61
CA ASP A 163 22.46 -4.38 -2.75
C ASP A 163 21.48 -4.21 -1.59
N ASN A 164 20.20 -3.99 -1.90
CA ASN A 164 19.13 -3.82 -0.92
C ASN A 164 17.79 -4.35 -1.45
N ASP A 165 16.77 -4.33 -0.59
CA ASP A 165 15.43 -4.82 -0.89
C ASP A 165 14.37 -3.71 -0.86
N TYR A 166 14.75 -2.47 -1.15
CA TYR A 166 13.86 -1.33 -1.10
C TYR A 166 14.08 -0.34 -2.25
N VAL A 167 13.08 0.50 -2.50
CA VAL A 167 13.16 1.67 -3.38
C VAL A 167 12.53 2.87 -2.69
N ASP A 168 13.00 4.06 -3.00
CA ASP A 168 12.47 5.30 -2.42
C ASP A 168 11.52 5.95 -3.42
N GLU A 169 10.22 5.96 -3.10
CA GLU A 169 9.16 6.65 -3.82
C GLU A 169 9.16 8.14 -3.49
N VAL A 170 8.78 8.98 -4.45
CA VAL A 170 8.63 10.43 -4.26
C VAL A 170 7.24 10.84 -4.71
N LEU A 171 6.41 11.28 -3.76
CA LEU A 171 5.04 11.70 -4.00
C LEU A 171 4.88 13.22 -3.77
N PRO A 172 4.32 13.98 -4.74
CA PRO A 172 3.90 15.35 -4.48
C PRO A 172 2.60 15.31 -3.66
N VAL A 173 2.64 15.77 -2.41
CA VAL A 173 1.49 15.75 -1.50
C VAL A 173 1.24 17.17 -0.98
N ALA A 174 0.14 17.78 -1.45
CA ALA A 174 -0.26 19.14 -1.07
C ALA A 174 0.90 20.16 -1.18
N GLY A 175 1.60 20.16 -2.31
CA GLY A 175 2.68 21.11 -2.62
C GLY A 175 4.06 20.80 -2.01
N LYS A 176 4.23 19.69 -1.27
CA LYS A 176 5.53 19.22 -0.76
C LYS A 176 5.86 17.83 -1.31
N GLU A 177 7.08 17.64 -1.79
CA GLU A 177 7.60 16.31 -2.12
C GLU A 177 7.83 15.50 -0.85
N MET A 178 7.30 14.28 -0.83
CA MET A 178 7.40 13.35 0.29
C MET A 178 8.10 12.08 -0.15
N ILE A 179 9.13 11.67 0.61
CA ILE A 179 9.92 10.47 0.36
C ILE A 179 9.33 9.29 1.13
N TYR A 180 9.07 8.19 0.44
CA TYR A 180 8.60 6.95 1.06
C TYR A 180 9.41 5.75 0.58
N ARG A 181 10.26 5.23 1.46
CA ARG A 181 10.91 3.93 1.30
C ARG A 181 9.86 2.83 1.27
N GLN A 182 9.90 2.05 0.21
CA GLN A 182 9.05 0.91 -0.05
C GLN A 182 9.91 -0.34 -0.07
N VAL A 183 9.67 -1.26 0.87
CA VAL A 183 10.42 -2.51 0.98
C VAL A 183 9.70 -3.60 0.22
N GLU A 184 10.44 -4.44 -0.49
CA GLU A 184 9.92 -5.59 -1.20
C GLU A 184 9.20 -6.57 -0.24
N ASN A 185 8.04 -7.07 -0.67
CA ASN A 185 7.07 -7.84 0.13
C ASN A 185 6.43 -7.12 1.32
N SER A 186 6.71 -5.83 1.55
CA SER A 186 5.89 -4.99 2.44
C SER A 186 4.70 -4.39 1.66
N PHE A 187 3.63 -4.06 2.38
CA PHE A 187 2.47 -3.42 1.77
C PHE A 187 2.80 -1.99 1.35
N THR A 188 2.29 -1.60 0.19
CA THR A 188 2.28 -0.23 -0.34
C THR A 188 0.99 -0.05 -1.13
N GLN A 189 0.47 1.18 -1.16
CA GLN A 189 -0.71 1.48 -1.96
C GLN A 189 -0.38 1.24 -3.44
N PRO A 190 -1.09 0.32 -4.13
CA PRO A 190 -0.73 -0.12 -5.47
C PRO A 190 -0.96 0.95 -6.55
N ASN A 191 -1.72 2.01 -6.26
CA ASN A 191 -1.97 3.10 -7.19
C ASN A 191 -1.44 4.41 -6.61
N ALA A 192 -0.24 4.83 -7.05
CA ALA A 192 0.41 6.00 -6.48
C ALA A 192 -0.34 7.31 -6.76
N ALA A 193 -1.05 7.42 -7.91
CA ALA A 193 -1.86 8.59 -8.22
C ALA A 193 -3.04 8.71 -7.24
N VAL A 194 -3.72 7.60 -6.98
CA VAL A 194 -4.82 7.57 -6.01
C VAL A 194 -4.32 7.71 -4.56
N ASN A 195 -3.15 7.16 -4.22
CA ASN A 195 -2.54 7.38 -2.90
C ASN A 195 -2.29 8.87 -2.63
N ILE A 196 -1.84 9.65 -3.62
CA ILE A 196 -1.72 11.11 -3.47
C ILE A 196 -3.07 11.73 -3.09
N HIS A 197 -4.14 11.35 -3.79
CA HIS A 197 -5.50 11.82 -3.45
C HIS A 197 -5.95 11.40 -2.05
N MET A 198 -5.64 10.17 -1.61
CA MET A 198 -5.95 9.71 -0.26
C MET A 198 -5.21 10.54 0.80
N LEU A 199 -3.92 10.80 0.60
CA LEU A 199 -3.11 11.62 1.50
C LEU A 199 -3.62 13.07 1.56
N GLU A 200 -3.95 13.66 0.41
CA GLU A 200 -4.48 15.03 0.32
C GLU A 200 -5.88 15.16 0.91
N TRP A 201 -6.75 14.16 0.69
CA TRP A 201 -8.07 14.13 1.33
C TRP A 201 -7.96 13.98 2.84
N ALA A 202 -7.09 13.09 3.34
CA ALA A 202 -6.86 12.90 4.77
C ALA A 202 -6.31 14.19 5.43
N LEU A 203 -5.39 14.89 4.75
CA LEU A 203 -4.91 16.22 5.15
C LEU A 203 -6.06 17.23 5.21
N ALA A 204 -6.89 17.33 4.17
CA ALA A 204 -8.02 18.26 4.16
C ALA A 204 -9.11 17.89 5.18
N ALA A 205 -9.28 16.61 5.51
CA ALA A 205 -10.25 16.12 6.49
C ALA A 205 -9.80 16.43 7.94
N THR A 206 -8.50 16.54 8.16
CA THR A 206 -7.90 16.76 9.49
C THR A 206 -7.41 18.19 9.71
N GLU A 207 -7.66 19.09 8.77
CA GLU A 207 -7.35 20.51 8.92
C GLU A 207 -8.00 21.09 10.19
N GLY A 208 -7.23 21.85 10.97
CA GLY A 208 -7.70 22.48 12.21
C GLY A 208 -7.93 21.53 13.39
N SER A 209 -7.56 20.24 13.26
CA SER A 209 -7.63 19.28 14.38
C SER A 209 -6.78 19.76 15.56
N GLN A 210 -7.22 19.44 16.77
CA GLN A 210 -6.54 19.81 18.01
C GLN A 210 -5.90 18.58 18.66
N GLY A 211 -4.77 18.78 19.34
CA GLY A 211 -4.05 17.71 20.04
C GLY A 211 -3.14 16.87 19.13
N ASP A 212 -3.03 15.59 19.48
CA ASP A 212 -2.16 14.61 18.83
C ASP A 212 -2.97 13.60 17.99
N LEU A 213 -2.29 12.91 17.08
CA LEU A 213 -2.85 11.81 16.27
C LEU A 213 -2.34 10.47 16.76
N LEU A 214 -3.21 9.46 16.83
CA LEU A 214 -2.83 8.06 16.91
C LEU A 214 -3.13 7.35 15.59
N GLU A 215 -2.18 6.65 15.01
CA GLU A 215 -2.38 5.76 13.86
C GLU A 215 -2.15 4.29 14.23
N LEU A 216 -3.08 3.43 13.83
CA LEU A 216 -2.93 1.98 13.93
C LEU A 216 -2.53 1.39 12.57
N TYR A 217 -1.56 0.49 12.57
CA TYR A 217 -1.08 -0.23 11.38
C TYR A 217 -0.43 0.69 10.32
N CYS A 218 0.49 1.55 10.75
CA CYS A 218 1.00 2.65 9.90
C CYS A 218 1.85 2.20 8.70
N GLY A 219 2.24 0.92 8.59
CA GLY A 219 3.11 0.44 7.53
C GLY A 219 4.44 1.19 7.50
N ASN A 220 4.79 1.75 6.34
CA ASN A 220 5.97 2.60 6.17
C ASN A 220 5.74 4.07 6.57
N GLY A 221 4.65 4.38 7.27
CA GLY A 221 4.28 5.72 7.73
C GLY A 221 3.52 6.58 6.70
N ASN A 222 2.92 5.96 5.67
CA ASN A 222 2.27 6.64 4.54
C ASN A 222 1.42 7.85 4.98
N PHE A 223 0.42 7.61 5.84
CA PHE A 223 -0.47 8.65 6.36
C PHE A 223 0.15 9.45 7.51
N SER A 224 0.74 8.80 8.51
CA SER A 224 1.42 9.45 9.66
C SER A 224 2.31 10.62 9.24
N LEU A 225 3.17 10.41 8.24
CA LEU A 225 4.13 11.40 7.78
C LEU A 225 3.46 12.58 7.07
N ALA A 226 2.41 12.31 6.29
CA ALA A 226 1.65 13.37 5.64
C ALA A 226 0.86 14.18 6.68
N LEU A 227 0.11 13.47 7.53
CA LEU A 227 -0.77 14.05 8.55
C LEU A 227 -0.02 14.79 9.66
N ALA A 228 1.26 14.51 9.88
CA ALA A 228 2.11 15.22 10.85
C ALA A 228 2.05 16.75 10.75
N ARG A 229 1.67 17.29 9.59
CA ARG A 229 1.47 18.73 9.34
C ARG A 229 0.28 19.33 10.10
N ASN A 230 -0.71 18.52 10.45
CA ASN A 230 -1.98 18.96 11.05
C ASN A 230 -2.08 18.69 12.56
N PHE A 231 -1.09 18.04 13.16
CA PHE A 231 -1.13 17.60 14.56
C PHE A 231 0.10 18.07 15.32
N ARG A 232 -0.04 18.25 16.64
CA ARG A 232 1.08 18.62 17.51
C ARG A 232 2.13 17.51 17.54
N ARG A 233 1.73 16.27 17.82
CA ARG A 233 2.53 15.06 17.68
C ARG A 233 1.70 13.95 17.04
N VAL A 234 2.37 12.99 16.44
CA VAL A 234 1.79 11.76 15.88
C VAL A 234 2.43 10.57 16.56
N LEU A 235 1.59 9.66 17.03
CA LEU A 235 1.97 8.35 17.54
C LEU A 235 1.46 7.30 16.55
N ALA A 236 2.33 6.43 16.06
CA ALA A 236 1.96 5.47 15.02
C ALA A 236 2.42 4.06 15.40
N THR A 237 1.59 3.05 15.21
CA THR A 237 1.90 1.66 15.60
C THR A 237 2.06 0.74 14.41
N GLU A 238 3.08 -0.13 14.46
CA GLU A 238 3.35 -1.15 13.44
C GLU A 238 4.09 -2.35 14.06
N ILE A 239 3.83 -3.57 13.59
CA ILE A 239 4.46 -4.80 14.09
C ILE A 239 5.61 -5.29 13.23
N ALA A 240 5.52 -5.08 11.91
CA ALA A 240 6.41 -5.58 10.90
C ALA A 240 7.74 -4.80 10.94
N LYS A 241 8.83 -5.51 11.30
CA LYS A 241 10.18 -4.91 11.38
C LYS A 241 10.59 -4.16 10.11
N PRO A 242 10.38 -4.68 8.88
CA PRO A 242 10.76 -3.95 7.67
C PRO A 242 9.97 -2.65 7.49
N SER A 243 8.67 -2.68 7.80
CA SER A 243 7.80 -1.50 7.76
C SER A 243 8.22 -0.44 8.78
N VAL A 244 8.52 -0.84 10.02
CA VAL A 244 9.05 0.08 11.05
C VAL A 244 10.38 0.72 10.63
N ALA A 245 11.31 -0.07 10.07
CA ALA A 245 12.58 0.45 9.58
C ALA A 245 12.41 1.43 8.41
N ALA A 246 11.48 1.14 7.50
CA ALA A 246 11.12 2.04 6.42
C ALA A 246 10.48 3.34 6.95
N ALA A 247 9.55 3.23 7.90
CA ALA A 247 8.90 4.38 8.53
C ALA A 247 9.93 5.29 9.24
N GLN A 248 10.88 4.72 9.99
CA GLN A 248 11.93 5.50 10.64
C GLN A 248 12.81 6.23 9.62
N TYR A 249 13.24 5.54 8.55
CA TYR A 249 13.98 6.19 7.46
C TYR A 249 13.16 7.32 6.83
N ASN A 250 11.85 7.13 6.64
CA ASN A 250 10.98 8.12 6.04
C ASN A 250 10.79 9.34 6.93
N ILE A 251 10.74 9.18 8.25
CA ILE A 251 10.75 10.31 9.20
C ILE A 251 11.99 11.17 8.97
N ASP A 252 13.17 10.53 8.96
CA ASP A 252 14.46 11.21 8.81
C ASP A 252 14.58 11.88 7.43
N ALA A 253 14.20 11.17 6.36
CA ALA A 253 14.32 11.63 4.97
C ALA A 253 13.38 12.81 4.64
N ASN A 254 12.26 12.95 5.36
CA ASN A 254 11.32 14.06 5.20
C ASN A 254 11.53 15.21 6.19
N HIS A 255 12.52 15.08 7.09
CA HIS A 255 12.81 16.02 8.17
C HIS A 255 11.57 16.29 9.04
N ILE A 256 10.97 15.22 9.57
CA ILE A 256 9.78 15.30 10.42
C ILE A 256 10.18 15.02 11.86
N ASP A 257 9.89 15.96 12.76
CA ASP A 257 10.35 15.88 14.16
C ASP A 257 9.26 15.44 15.15
N ASN A 258 8.00 15.41 14.71
CA ASN A 258 6.85 15.21 15.58
C ASN A 258 6.11 13.87 15.37
N VAL A 259 6.75 12.89 14.73
CA VAL A 259 6.20 11.54 14.54
C VAL A 259 7.02 10.53 15.33
N GLN A 260 6.35 9.66 16.10
CA GLN A 260 6.98 8.57 16.83
C GLN A 260 6.36 7.23 16.44
N ILE A 261 7.21 6.31 15.95
CA ILE A 261 6.80 4.93 15.62
C ILE A 261 6.98 4.02 16.83
N ILE A 262 5.93 3.30 17.19
CA ILE A 262 5.94 2.29 18.24
C ILE A 262 5.78 0.91 17.61
N ARG A 263 6.72 0.01 17.93
CA ARG A 263 6.68 -1.36 17.42
C ARG A 263 5.76 -2.27 18.25
N MET A 264 4.45 -2.16 18.05
CA MET A 264 3.43 -2.84 18.85
C MET A 264 2.16 -3.12 18.03
N SER A 265 1.39 -4.14 18.41
CA SER A 265 0.07 -4.40 17.80
C SER A 265 -0.97 -3.43 18.37
N ALA A 266 -2.09 -3.25 17.68
CA ALA A 266 -3.21 -2.46 18.20
C ALA A 266 -3.75 -3.03 19.53
N GLU A 267 -3.79 -4.36 19.67
CA GLU A 267 -4.22 -5.04 20.89
C GLU A 267 -3.29 -4.72 22.07
N ASP A 268 -1.97 -4.92 21.91
CA ASP A 268 -0.99 -4.61 22.95
C ASP A 268 -1.01 -3.11 23.29
N PHE A 269 -1.18 -2.23 22.28
CA PHE A 269 -1.30 -0.79 22.48
C PHE A 269 -2.53 -0.42 23.30
N THR A 270 -3.66 -1.08 23.06
CA THR A 270 -4.90 -0.89 23.82
C THR A 270 -4.70 -1.25 25.29
N GLN A 271 -4.07 -2.40 25.57
CA GLN A 271 -3.76 -2.84 26.93
C GLN A 271 -2.83 -1.85 27.65
N ALA A 272 -1.85 -1.28 26.93
CA ALA A 272 -0.95 -0.27 27.47
C ALA A 272 -1.69 1.03 27.82
N MET A 273 -2.54 1.54 26.92
CA MET A 273 -3.34 2.75 27.14
C MET A 273 -4.32 2.61 28.31
N GLN A 274 -4.86 1.41 28.53
CA GLN A 274 -5.75 1.11 29.66
C GLN A 274 -5.00 0.88 30.98
N GLY A 275 -3.67 0.94 30.99
CA GLY A 275 -2.85 0.64 32.17
C GLY A 275 -2.93 -0.82 32.62
N ALA A 276 -3.43 -1.72 31.78
CA ALA A 276 -3.61 -3.13 32.11
C ALA A 276 -2.27 -3.89 32.15
N ARG A 277 -1.26 -3.39 31.43
CA ARG A 277 0.06 -4.03 31.34
C ARG A 277 1.17 -3.03 30.98
N GLU A 278 2.32 -3.17 31.65
CA GLU A 278 3.55 -2.45 31.27
C GLU A 278 4.29 -3.18 30.14
N PHE A 279 4.78 -2.42 29.16
CA PHE A 279 5.53 -2.95 28.03
C PHE A 279 6.91 -2.31 27.93
N ASN A 280 7.97 -3.14 27.94
CA ASN A 280 9.34 -2.68 27.74
C ASN A 280 9.55 -1.90 26.44
N ARG A 281 8.73 -2.14 25.41
CA ARG A 281 8.80 -1.44 24.12
C ARG A 281 8.31 0.01 24.18
N LEU A 282 7.64 0.38 25.28
CA LEU A 282 7.23 1.75 25.58
C LEU A 282 8.19 2.45 26.56
N ALA A 283 9.30 1.81 26.94
CA ALA A 283 10.27 2.43 27.83
C ALA A 283 10.80 3.75 27.23
N GLY A 284 10.64 4.85 27.97
CA GLY A 284 10.99 6.19 27.51
C GLY A 284 9.87 6.93 26.75
N ILE A 285 8.71 6.31 26.55
CA ILE A 285 7.52 6.92 25.96
C ILE A 285 6.48 7.10 27.05
N ASP A 286 6.24 8.36 27.43
CA ASP A 286 5.13 8.69 28.32
C ASP A 286 3.85 8.83 27.49
N LEU A 287 3.10 7.73 27.36
CA LEU A 287 1.80 7.72 26.67
C LEU A 287 0.80 8.68 27.30
N SER A 288 0.88 8.93 28.61
CA SER A 288 -0.03 9.85 29.31
C SER A 288 0.24 11.32 28.95
N SER A 289 1.42 11.63 28.42
CA SER A 289 1.73 12.95 27.89
C SER A 289 1.02 13.24 26.56
N TYR A 290 0.52 12.23 25.84
CA TYR A 290 -0.15 12.39 24.55
C TYR A 290 -1.63 12.71 24.72
N GLU A 291 -2.11 13.70 23.98
CA GLU A 291 -3.52 14.12 23.96
C GLU A 291 -4.12 13.74 22.61
N CYS A 292 -4.25 12.42 22.38
CA CYS A 292 -4.75 11.89 21.11
C CYS A 292 -6.27 12.04 21.01
N ASN A 293 -6.74 13.13 20.39
CA ASN A 293 -8.17 13.35 20.13
C ASN A 293 -8.64 12.68 18.83
N THR A 294 -7.69 12.45 17.90
CA THR A 294 -7.96 11.83 16.60
C THR A 294 -7.26 10.48 16.51
N ILE A 295 -7.98 9.47 16.03
CA ILE A 295 -7.42 8.17 15.66
C ILE A 295 -7.56 7.94 14.15
N PHE A 296 -6.50 7.43 13.51
CA PHE A 296 -6.48 6.99 12.13
C PHE A 296 -6.36 5.47 12.05
N VAL A 297 -7.17 4.86 11.18
CA VAL A 297 -7.16 3.42 10.92
C VAL A 297 -7.28 3.14 9.43
N ASP A 298 -6.40 2.25 8.93
CA ASP A 298 -6.41 1.68 7.58
C ASP A 298 -6.26 0.15 7.70
N PRO A 299 -7.32 -0.56 8.11
CA PRO A 299 -7.24 -1.99 8.39
C PRO A 299 -7.18 -2.84 7.12
N PRO A 300 -6.81 -4.13 7.24
CA PRO A 300 -6.95 -5.09 6.14
C PRO A 300 -8.42 -5.24 5.72
N ARG A 301 -8.66 -5.96 4.61
CA ARG A 301 -10.01 -6.18 4.03
C ARG A 301 -11.07 -6.72 4.99
N SER A 302 -10.68 -7.35 6.10
CA SER A 302 -11.58 -7.82 7.15
C SER A 302 -12.19 -6.70 8.00
N GLY A 303 -11.74 -5.45 7.86
CA GLY A 303 -12.11 -4.36 8.75
C GLY A 303 -11.46 -4.47 10.13
N LEU A 304 -11.98 -3.69 11.09
CA LEU A 304 -11.57 -3.73 12.50
C LEU A 304 -12.30 -4.86 13.22
N ASP A 305 -11.60 -5.55 14.13
CA ASP A 305 -12.23 -6.46 15.09
C ASP A 305 -13.03 -5.69 16.15
N ALA A 306 -13.90 -6.41 16.88
CA ALA A 306 -14.83 -5.83 17.84
C ALA A 306 -14.13 -5.07 18.99
N GLU A 307 -12.95 -5.50 19.42
CA GLU A 307 -12.21 -4.83 20.49
C GLU A 307 -11.58 -3.52 19.99
N THR A 308 -11.05 -3.53 18.77
CA THR A 308 -10.52 -2.34 18.10
C THR A 308 -11.64 -1.34 17.78
N VAL A 309 -12.83 -1.81 17.37
CA VAL A 309 -14.01 -0.94 17.21
C VAL A 309 -14.35 -0.22 18.52
N LYS A 310 -14.42 -0.94 19.65
CA LYS A 310 -14.67 -0.34 20.97
C LYS A 310 -13.59 0.66 21.37
N LEU A 311 -12.32 0.35 21.08
CA LEU A 311 -11.21 1.27 21.32
C LEU A 311 -11.39 2.57 20.54
N VAL A 312 -11.61 2.50 19.22
CA VAL A 312 -11.66 3.70 18.36
C VAL A 312 -12.89 4.57 18.71
N GLN A 313 -13.99 3.99 19.22
CA GLN A 313 -15.12 4.75 19.77
C GLN A 313 -14.73 5.67 20.93
N GLY A 314 -13.62 5.39 21.60
CA GLY A 314 -13.07 6.20 22.70
C GLY A 314 -12.51 7.57 22.28
N TYR A 315 -12.30 7.79 20.98
CA TYR A 315 -11.74 9.03 20.44
C TYR A 315 -12.85 10.04 20.06
N GLU A 316 -12.49 11.31 19.86
CA GLU A 316 -13.45 12.33 19.41
C GLU A 316 -13.61 12.31 17.88
N ARG A 317 -12.52 11.99 17.17
CA ARG A 317 -12.45 11.98 15.72
C ARG A 317 -11.84 10.66 15.26
N ILE A 318 -12.50 9.98 14.32
CA ILE A 318 -12.02 8.74 13.73
C ILE A 318 -11.89 8.97 12.23
N LEU A 319 -10.66 8.92 11.72
CA LEU A 319 -10.39 8.92 10.29
C LEU A 319 -10.15 7.47 9.85
N TYR A 320 -11.06 6.92 9.03
CA TYR A 320 -11.05 5.52 8.64
C TYR A 320 -10.92 5.44 7.11
N ILE A 321 -9.84 4.82 6.62
CA ILE A 321 -9.68 4.41 5.22
C ILE A 321 -9.98 2.91 5.11
N SER A 322 -10.74 2.49 4.09
CA SER A 322 -11.10 1.09 3.89
C SER A 322 -10.98 0.68 2.43
N CYS A 323 -10.33 -0.45 2.20
CA CYS A 323 -10.31 -1.16 0.91
C CYS A 323 -11.51 -2.11 0.72
N ASN A 324 -12.45 -2.13 1.68
CA ASN A 324 -13.67 -2.92 1.63
C ASN A 324 -14.86 -2.17 2.27
N PRO A 325 -15.74 -1.56 1.47
CA PRO A 325 -16.89 -0.84 1.99
C PRO A 325 -17.88 -1.69 2.79
N GLU A 326 -17.96 -3.00 2.52
CA GLU A 326 -18.87 -3.90 3.25
C GLU A 326 -18.48 -4.01 4.73
N THR A 327 -17.20 -4.32 5.02
CA THR A 327 -16.71 -4.41 6.41
C THR A 327 -16.61 -3.04 7.09
N LEU A 328 -16.43 -1.97 6.31
CA LEU A 328 -16.59 -0.60 6.82
C LEU A 328 -18.03 -0.38 7.31
N CYS A 329 -19.04 -0.75 6.54
CA CYS A 329 -20.44 -0.62 6.95
C CYS A 329 -20.74 -1.46 8.21
N GLU A 330 -20.23 -2.69 8.31
CA GLU A 330 -20.35 -3.52 9.52
C GLU A 330 -19.75 -2.82 10.75
N ASN A 331 -18.57 -2.21 10.62
CA ASN A 331 -17.98 -1.42 11.70
C ASN A 331 -18.82 -0.17 12.03
N LEU A 332 -19.36 0.51 11.00
CA LEU A 332 -20.20 1.69 11.16
C LEU A 332 -21.51 1.41 11.90
N GLU A 333 -22.06 0.20 11.88
CA GLU A 333 -23.23 -0.15 12.72
C GLU A 333 -22.99 0.12 14.21
N THR A 334 -21.73 -0.03 14.66
CA THR A 334 -21.32 0.25 16.03
C THR A 334 -20.82 1.69 16.18
N LEU A 335 -19.94 2.17 15.28
CA LEU A 335 -19.37 3.51 15.37
C LEU A 335 -20.44 4.62 15.26
N ASN A 336 -21.46 4.40 14.43
CA ASN A 336 -22.56 5.33 14.23
C ASN A 336 -23.49 5.45 15.46
N GLN A 337 -23.29 4.66 16.52
CA GLN A 337 -24.00 4.84 17.79
C GLN A 337 -23.46 6.04 18.57
N THR A 338 -22.17 6.36 18.40
CA THR A 338 -21.47 7.41 19.15
C THR A 338 -20.94 8.54 18.27
N HIS A 339 -20.80 8.32 16.96
CA HIS A 339 -20.25 9.30 16.02
C HIS A 339 -21.18 9.52 14.82
N ASP A 340 -21.03 10.68 14.18
CA ASP A 340 -21.65 11.00 12.88
C ASP A 340 -20.60 10.96 11.77
N VAL A 341 -20.98 10.45 10.59
CA VAL A 341 -20.16 10.53 9.38
C VAL A 341 -20.24 11.94 8.81
N VAL A 342 -19.16 12.70 8.90
CA VAL A 342 -19.12 14.12 8.46
C VAL A 342 -18.43 14.33 7.12
N ARG A 343 -17.62 13.35 6.66
CA ARG A 343 -17.03 13.33 5.32
C ARG A 343 -17.01 11.90 4.80
N LEU A 344 -17.22 11.77 3.49
CA LEU A 344 -17.14 10.53 2.75
C LEU A 344 -16.31 10.75 1.48
N ALA A 345 -15.45 9.79 1.14
CA ALA A 345 -14.70 9.77 -0.10
C ALA A 345 -14.74 8.38 -0.74
N LEU A 346 -14.74 8.36 -2.07
CA LEU A 346 -14.44 7.20 -2.90
C LEU A 346 -13.11 7.45 -3.61
N PHE A 347 -12.19 6.50 -3.48
CA PHE A 347 -10.92 6.49 -4.18
C PHE A 347 -10.93 5.29 -5.15
N ASP A 348 -10.82 5.55 -6.45
CA ASP A 348 -10.85 4.47 -7.44
C ASP A 348 -9.47 3.80 -7.60
N GLN A 349 -8.97 3.20 -6.51
CA GLN A 349 -7.64 2.58 -6.47
C GLN A 349 -7.51 1.38 -7.42
N PHE A 350 -8.63 0.72 -7.74
CA PHE A 350 -8.67 -0.49 -8.58
C PHE A 350 -9.68 -0.36 -9.75
N PRO A 351 -9.36 0.46 -10.77
CA PRO A 351 -10.16 0.54 -12.00
C PRO A 351 -10.36 -0.84 -12.63
N TYR A 352 -11.50 -1.02 -13.32
CA TYR A 352 -11.85 -2.27 -14.02
C TYR A 352 -12.02 -3.50 -13.12
N THR A 353 -12.21 -3.27 -11.83
CA THR A 353 -12.54 -4.29 -10.83
C THR A 353 -13.70 -3.79 -9.95
N PRO A 354 -14.44 -4.68 -9.27
CA PRO A 354 -15.46 -4.28 -8.32
C PRO A 354 -14.89 -3.70 -7.02
N HIS A 355 -13.57 -3.73 -6.80
CA HIS A 355 -12.98 -3.21 -5.57
C HIS A 355 -13.11 -1.69 -5.50
N MET A 356 -13.43 -1.22 -4.30
CA MET A 356 -13.63 0.18 -3.95
C MET A 356 -12.79 0.49 -2.73
N GLU A 357 -12.07 1.60 -2.78
CA GLU A 357 -11.42 2.18 -1.62
C GLU A 357 -12.26 3.37 -1.18
N SER A 358 -12.54 3.50 0.12
CA SER A 358 -13.36 4.58 0.67
C SER A 358 -12.72 5.18 1.91
N GLY A 359 -13.06 6.43 2.18
CA GLY A 359 -12.62 7.14 3.39
C GLY A 359 -13.81 7.77 4.10
N VAL A 360 -13.85 7.64 5.42
CA VAL A 360 -14.82 8.36 6.26
C VAL A 360 -14.12 9.13 7.37
N LEU A 361 -14.61 10.33 7.65
CA LEU A 361 -14.32 11.04 8.89
C LEU A 361 -15.56 10.97 9.77
N LEU A 362 -15.38 10.42 10.97
CA LEU A 362 -16.40 10.32 12.00
C LEU A 362 -16.08 11.33 13.11
N ILE A 363 -17.10 12.04 13.61
CA ILE A 363 -16.98 12.95 14.75
C ILE A 363 -17.97 12.53 15.83
N ARG A 364 -17.53 12.48 17.08
CA ARG A 364 -18.36 12.12 18.23
C ARG A 364 -19.55 13.07 18.37
N ARG A 365 -20.74 12.52 18.65
CA ARG A 365 -21.92 13.30 19.00
C ARG A 365 -21.73 13.99 20.35
N GLY A 366 -22.06 15.28 20.40
CA GLY A 366 -22.03 16.09 21.61
C GLY A 366 -23.06 15.67 22.65
#